data_AF-A0A699UPU7-F1
#
_entry.id   AF-A0A699UPU7-F1
#
_cell.length_a   1.000
_cell.length_b   1.000
_cell.length_c   1.000
_cell.angle_alpha   90.00
_cell.angle_beta   90.00
_cell.angle_gamma   90.00
#
_symmetry.space_group_name_H-M   'P 1'
#
loop_
_entity.id
_entity.type
_entity.pdbx_description
1 polymer ?
#
loop_
_entity_poly.entity_id
_entity_poly.type
_entity_poly.pdbx_seq_one_letter_code
_entity_poly.pdbx_strand_id
1 'polypeptide(L)'
;MVKEGIVLGHKISKKGIEVDKAKIEVISKLPHPMTVKGIRSFLGHAGFYLRFIKDFSKISRPMTHILEKNSPFIFSNECIQAFKTLKDKLTEAPILIAPNWDQPFELMCDASDFAVEAVLG
;
A
#
# COMPACT_ATOMS: atom_id res chain seq x y z
N MET A 1 -23.47 4.43 21.97
CA MET A 1 -22.84 4.84 20.68
C MET A 1 -21.47 4.18 20.57
N VAL A 2 -21.15 3.54 19.45
CA VAL A 2 -19.86 2.86 19.24
C VAL A 2 -18.75 3.90 19.05
N LYS A 3 -17.64 3.78 19.78
CA LYS A 3 -16.52 4.75 19.76
C LYS A 3 -15.44 4.41 18.71
N GLU A 4 -15.30 3.13 18.39
CA GLU A 4 -14.40 2.61 17.37
C GLU A 4 -14.94 1.27 16.84
N GLY A 5 -14.59 0.89 15.61
CA GLY A 5 -15.02 -0.38 15.03
C GLY A 5 -14.26 -0.76 13.76
N ILE A 6 -14.40 -2.03 13.34
CA ILE A 6 -13.85 -2.54 12.09
C ILE A 6 -14.90 -2.46 11.00
N VAL A 7 -14.58 -1.78 9.89
CA VAL A 7 -15.44 -1.65 8.72
C VAL A 7 -14.59 -1.87 7.47
N LEU A 8 -14.99 -2.84 6.64
CA LEU A 8 -14.33 -3.16 5.36
C LEU A 8 -12.80 -3.37 5.46
N GLY A 9 -12.29 -3.88 6.59
CA GLY A 9 -10.85 -4.10 6.78
C GLY A 9 -10.06 -2.86 7.19
N HIS A 10 -10.75 -1.82 7.66
CA HIS A 10 -10.18 -0.65 8.32
C HIS A 10 -10.70 -0.54 9.76
N LYS A 11 -9.85 -0.05 10.66
CA LYS A 11 -10.28 0.41 11.98
C LYS A 11 -10.68 1.88 11.89
N ILE A 12 -11.92 2.18 12.23
CA ILE A 12 -12.47 3.55 12.22
C ILE A 12 -12.62 4.02 13.67
N SER A 13 -12.12 5.22 13.96
CA SER A 13 -12.27 5.88 15.26
C SER A 13 -12.35 7.40 15.09
N LYS A 14 -12.53 8.14 16.20
CA LYS A 14 -12.44 9.62 16.19
C LYS A 14 -11.08 10.14 15.69
N LYS A 15 -10.01 9.33 15.78
CA LYS A 15 -8.68 9.72 15.30
C LYS A 15 -8.54 9.66 13.78
N GLY A 16 -9.42 8.92 13.11
CA GLY A 16 -9.36 8.69 11.66
C GLY A 16 -9.53 7.22 11.30
N ILE A 17 -8.98 6.88 10.13
CA ILE A 17 -9.02 5.56 9.51
C ILE A 17 -7.62 4.94 9.61
N GLU A 18 -7.56 3.73 10.16
CA GLU A 18 -6.35 2.93 10.30
C GLU A 18 -6.51 1.60 9.55
N VAL A 19 -5.39 0.97 9.20
CA VAL A 19 -5.40 -0.41 8.70
C VAL A 19 -5.78 -1.35 9.86
N ASP A 20 -6.66 -2.32 9.59
CA ASP A 20 -6.99 -3.35 10.58
C ASP A 20 -5.75 -4.16 10.96
N LYS A 21 -5.42 -4.23 12.25
CA LYS A 21 -4.26 -4.97 12.78
C LYS A 21 -4.26 -6.44 12.36
N ALA A 22 -5.44 -7.07 12.28
CA ALA A 22 -5.54 -8.46 11.83
C ALA A 22 -5.03 -8.61 10.39
N LYS A 23 -5.22 -7.60 9.53
CA LYS A 23 -4.70 -7.60 8.15
C LYS A 23 -3.20 -7.38 8.12
N ILE A 24 -2.67 -6.49 8.97
CA ILE A 24 -1.23 -6.27 9.12
C ILE A 24 -0.51 -7.56 9.53
N GLU A 25 -1.04 -8.29 10.52
CA GLU A 25 -0.43 -9.54 11.01
C GLU A 25 -0.41 -10.65 9.96
N VAL A 26 -1.45 -10.74 9.13
CA VAL A 26 -1.48 -11.70 8.02
C VAL A 26 -0.42 -11.33 6.98
N ILE A 27 -0.34 -10.05 6.61
CA ILE A 27 0.61 -9.56 5.60
C ILE A 27 2.06 -9.74 6.07
N SER A 28 2.37 -9.47 7.35
CA SER A 28 3.72 -9.60 7.89
C SER A 28 4.26 -11.03 7.80
N LYS A 29 3.37 -12.03 7.86
CA LYS A 29 3.71 -13.46 7.76
C LYS A 29 3.68 -14.02 6.34
N LEU A 30 3.22 -13.25 5.34
CA LEU A 30 3.14 -13.75 3.96
C LEU A 30 4.55 -14.07 3.42
N PRO A 31 4.74 -15.26 2.80
CA PRO A 31 5.94 -15.55 2.04
C PRO A 31 5.97 -14.72 0.76
N HIS A 32 7.16 -14.56 0.18
CA HIS A 32 7.28 -13.90 -1.11
C HIS A 32 6.54 -14.69 -2.20
N PRO A 33 5.89 -14.01 -3.15
CA PRO A 33 5.12 -14.69 -4.18
C PRO A 33 6.03 -15.41 -5.17
N MET A 34 5.74 -16.70 -5.44
CA MET A 34 6.49 -17.53 -6.40
C MET A 34 5.80 -17.64 -7.77
N THR A 35 4.71 -16.90 -8.00
CA THR A 35 3.95 -16.95 -9.25
C THR A 35 3.44 -15.56 -9.64
N VAL A 36 3.21 -15.34 -10.93
CA VAL A 36 2.57 -14.12 -11.47
C VAL A 36 1.22 -13.86 -10.79
N LYS A 37 0.42 -14.92 -10.58
CA LYS A 37 -0.86 -14.83 -9.85
C LYS A 37 -0.66 -14.38 -8.40
N GLY A 38 0.38 -14.89 -7.73
CA GLY A 38 0.77 -14.46 -6.39
C GLY A 38 1.15 -12.98 -6.33
N ILE A 39 1.94 -12.50 -7.29
CA ILE A 39 2.30 -11.08 -7.38
C ILE A 39 1.05 -10.21 -7.57
N ARG A 40 0.16 -10.56 -8.52
CA ARG A 40 -1.10 -9.83 -8.74
C ARG A 40 -1.97 -9.80 -7.49
N SER A 41 -2.09 -10.93 -6.80
CA SER A 41 -2.86 -11.03 -5.56
C SER A 41 -2.27 -10.14 -4.46
N PHE A 42 -0.95 -10.16 -4.29
CA PHE A 42 -0.27 -9.35 -3.30
C PHE A 42 -0.40 -7.86 -3.60
N LEU A 43 -0.09 -7.43 -4.84
CA LEU A 43 -0.19 -6.04 -5.25
C LEU A 43 -1.63 -5.51 -5.20
N GLY A 44 -2.62 -6.34 -5.56
CA GLY A 44 -4.03 -5.97 -5.42
C GLY A 44 -4.42 -5.73 -3.96
N HIS A 45 -3.93 -6.57 -3.04
CA HIS A 45 -4.18 -6.41 -1.62
C HIS A 45 -3.44 -5.20 -1.03
N ALA A 46 -2.15 -5.05 -1.33
CA ALA A 46 -1.36 -3.90 -0.89
C ALA A 46 -1.92 -2.59 -1.47
N GLY A 47 -2.42 -2.62 -2.71
CA GLY A 47 -3.07 -1.50 -3.38
C GLY A 47 -4.37 -1.04 -2.72
N PHE A 48 -5.09 -1.91 -2.01
CA PHE A 48 -6.25 -1.51 -1.20
C PHE A 48 -5.85 -0.52 -0.08
N TYR A 49 -4.62 -0.64 0.41
CA TYR A 49 -4.01 0.22 1.43
C TYR A 49 -3.03 1.24 0.85
N LEU A 50 -3.03 1.44 -0.48
CA LEU A 50 -2.13 2.35 -1.20
C LEU A 50 -2.06 3.75 -0.57
N ARG A 51 -3.20 4.30 -0.17
CA ARG A 51 -3.34 5.64 0.44
C ARG A 51 -2.52 5.85 1.72
N PHE A 52 -2.08 4.78 2.36
CA PHE A 52 -1.27 4.81 3.58
C PHE A 52 0.24 4.71 3.29
N ILE A 53 0.63 4.42 2.05
CA ILE A 53 2.01 4.12 1.68
C ILE A 53 2.51 5.20 0.73
N LYS A 54 3.37 6.06 1.25
CA LYS A 54 4.13 7.00 0.41
C LYS A 54 5.03 6.24 -0.56
N ASP A 55 5.15 6.76 -1.77
CA ASP A 55 6.03 6.22 -2.82
C ASP A 55 5.67 4.80 -3.30
N PHE A 56 4.42 4.35 -3.11
CA PHE A 56 4.03 2.98 -3.43
C PHE A 56 4.29 2.61 -4.89
N SER A 57 4.06 3.52 -5.84
CA SER A 57 4.23 3.22 -7.26
C SER A 57 5.71 2.97 -7.56
N LYS A 58 6.60 3.78 -6.97
CA LYS A 58 8.06 3.60 -7.05
C LYS A 58 8.50 2.28 -6.41
N ILE A 59 7.99 1.97 -5.22
CA ILE A 59 8.37 0.75 -4.48
C ILE A 59 7.87 -0.51 -5.20
N SER A 60 6.63 -0.51 -5.71
CA SER A 60 6.01 -1.69 -6.34
C SER A 60 6.54 -1.98 -7.75
N ARG A 61 7.27 -1.04 -8.35
CA ARG A 61 7.76 -1.11 -9.74
C ARG A 61 8.48 -2.42 -10.12
N PRO A 62 9.43 -2.96 -9.33
CA PRO A 62 10.09 -4.21 -9.70
C PRO A 62 9.11 -5.37 -9.84
N MET A 63 8.08 -5.41 -8.99
CA MET A 63 7.04 -6.44 -9.05
C MET A 63 6.03 -6.21 -10.17
N THR A 64 5.68 -4.95 -10.49
CA THR A 64 4.79 -4.67 -11.62
C THR A 64 5.46 -4.96 -12.96
N HIS A 65 6.78 -4.81 -13.07
CA HIS A 65 7.55 -5.17 -14.27
C HIS A 65 7.45 -6.67 -14.61
N ILE A 66 7.37 -7.54 -13.60
CA ILE A 66 7.13 -8.99 -13.81
C ILE A 66 5.74 -9.25 -14.42
N LEU A 67 4.79 -8.33 -14.25
CA LEU A 67 3.43 -8.46 -14.78
C LEU A 67 3.30 -7.99 -16.23
N GLU A 68 4.34 -7.39 -16.81
CA GLU A 68 4.35 -6.91 -18.19
C GLU A 68 4.28 -8.07 -19.18
N LYS A 69 3.74 -7.77 -20.37
CA LYS A 69 3.60 -8.76 -21.44
C LYS A 69 4.98 -9.26 -21.87
N ASN A 70 5.14 -10.58 -21.97
CA ASN A 70 6.39 -11.26 -22.36
C ASN A 70 7.55 -11.07 -21.36
N SER A 71 7.30 -10.58 -20.14
CA SER A 71 8.31 -10.50 -19.08
C SER A 71 8.55 -11.89 -18.47
N PRO A 72 9.81 -12.37 -18.38
CA PRO A 72 10.09 -13.63 -17.70
C PRO A 72 9.84 -13.49 -16.19
N PHE A 73 9.34 -14.56 -15.56
CA PHE A 73 9.17 -14.57 -14.11
C PHE A 73 10.53 -14.72 -13.42
N ILE A 74 11.15 -13.60 -13.07
CA ILE A 74 12.41 -13.54 -12.31
C ILE A 74 12.14 -12.72 -11.06
N PHE A 75 11.97 -13.39 -9.92
CA PHE A 75 11.79 -12.72 -8.63
C PHE A 75 13.16 -12.29 -8.08
N SER A 76 13.64 -11.16 -8.58
CA SER A 76 14.99 -10.65 -8.31
C SER A 76 15.17 -10.13 -6.88
N ASN A 77 16.41 -9.77 -6.53
CA ASN A 77 16.70 -9.13 -5.24
C ASN A 77 15.94 -7.81 -5.08
N GLU A 78 15.76 -7.04 -6.15
CA GLU A 78 14.96 -5.81 -6.15
C GLU A 78 13.49 -6.11 -5.82
N CYS A 79 12.95 -7.23 -6.34
CA CYS A 79 11.59 -7.66 -6.03
C CYS A 79 11.46 -8.09 -4.55
N ILE A 80 12.47 -8.77 -4.01
CA ILE A 80 12.51 -9.15 -2.58
C ILE A 80 12.53 -7.90 -1.70
N GLN A 81 13.36 -6.90 -2.03
CA GLN A 81 13.42 -5.65 -1.28
C GLN A 81 12.10 -4.89 -1.39
N ALA A 82 11.54 -4.74 -2.59
CA ALA A 82 10.24 -4.10 -2.81
C ALA A 82 9.12 -4.79 -2.01
N PHE A 83 9.07 -6.12 -2.02
CA PHE A 83 8.11 -6.90 -1.25
C PHE A 83 8.26 -6.65 0.26
N LYS A 84 9.49 -6.67 0.77
CA LYS A 84 9.77 -6.40 2.18
C LYS A 84 9.39 -4.96 2.56
N THR A 85 9.81 -3.97 1.77
CA THR A 85 9.48 -2.57 2.02
C THR A 85 7.98 -2.33 2.05
N LEU A 86 7.20 -2.91 1.12
CA LEU A 86 5.74 -2.79 1.16
C LEU A 86 5.13 -3.44 2.42
N LYS A 87 5.64 -4.59 2.86
CA LYS A 87 5.20 -5.22 4.11
C LYS A 87 5.48 -4.31 5.32
N ASP A 88 6.69 -3.76 5.41
CA ASP A 88 7.09 -2.88 6.50
C ASP A 88 6.21 -1.60 6.51
N LYS A 89 6.01 -0.97 5.36
CA LYS A 89 5.13 0.22 5.23
C LYS A 89 3.67 -0.04 5.58
N LEU A 90 3.16 -1.23 5.32
CA LEU A 90 1.81 -1.63 5.75
C LEU A 90 1.70 -1.80 7.27
N THR A 91 2.80 -2.17 7.94
CA THR A 91 2.85 -2.27 9.40
C THR A 91 3.00 -0.92 10.09
N GLU A 92 3.65 0.04 9.42
CA GLU A 92 3.87 1.42 9.88
C GLU A 92 2.80 2.41 9.39
N ALA A 93 1.75 1.91 8.72
CA ALA A 93 0.76 2.72 8.03
C ALA A 93 0.19 3.83 8.95
N PRO A 94 0.27 5.12 8.55
CA PRO A 94 -0.21 6.23 9.35
C PRO A 94 -1.73 6.23 9.48
N ILE A 95 -2.24 7.00 10.45
CA ILE A 95 -3.68 7.24 10.57
C ILE A 95 -4.09 8.27 9.53
N LEU A 96 -5.06 7.95 8.67
CA LEU A 96 -5.66 8.93 7.79
C LEU A 96 -6.78 9.68 8.50
N ILE A 97 -6.61 10.99 8.63
CA ILE A 97 -7.58 11.86 9.26
C ILE A 97 -8.71 12.16 8.26
N ALA A 98 -9.94 12.28 8.75
CA ALA A 98 -11.05 12.70 7.91
C ALA A 98 -10.80 14.13 7.39
N PRO A 99 -11.10 14.42 6.11
CA PRO A 99 -10.88 15.75 5.54
C PRO A 99 -11.69 16.80 6.32
N ASN A 100 -11.06 17.94 6.61
CA ASN A 100 -11.73 19.10 7.17
C ASN A 100 -12.15 20.05 6.04
N TRP A 101 -13.46 20.10 5.75
CA TRP A 101 -14.01 20.89 4.66
C TRP A 101 -13.96 22.41 4.89
N ASP A 102 -13.70 22.84 6.13
CA ASP A 102 -13.56 24.26 6.48
C ASP A 102 -12.13 24.80 6.23
N GLN A 103 -11.19 23.94 5.83
CA GLN A 103 -9.80 24.29 5.55
C GLN A 103 -9.47 24.09 4.06
N PRO A 104 -8.54 24.88 3.50
CA PRO A 104 -8.02 24.60 2.16
C PRO A 104 -7.25 23.28 2.16
N PHE A 105 -7.33 22.55 1.06
CA PHE A 105 -6.53 21.35 0.84
C PHE A 105 -5.22 21.69 0.15
N GLU A 106 -4.15 20.98 0.50
CA GLU A 106 -2.85 21.10 -0.17
C GLU A 106 -2.54 19.83 -0.96
N LEU A 107 -2.23 19.97 -2.25
CA LEU A 107 -1.84 18.85 -3.09
C LEU A 107 -0.34 18.91 -3.40
N MET A 108 0.41 17.94 -2.89
CA MET A 108 1.83 17.78 -3.19
C MET A 108 1.98 16.68 -4.25
N CYS A 109 2.53 17.02 -5.41
CA CYS A 109 2.71 16.11 -6.53
C CYS A 109 4.20 15.93 -6.87
N ASP A 110 4.56 14.72 -7.27
CA ASP A 110 5.88 14.39 -7.82
C ASP A 110 5.74 13.40 -8.98
N ALA A 111 6.63 13.48 -9.96
CA ALA A 111 6.61 12.62 -11.13
C ALA A 111 8.02 12.28 -11.62
N SER A 112 8.15 11.10 -12.22
CA SER A 112 9.36 10.57 -12.84
C SER A 112 8.98 9.82 -14.11
N ASP A 113 9.97 9.38 -14.90
CA ASP A 113 9.77 8.56 -16.11
C ASP A 113 8.95 7.28 -15.87
N PHE A 114 8.80 6.85 -14.62
CA PHE A 114 8.21 5.55 -14.29
C PHE A 114 7.12 5.59 -13.21
N ALA A 115 6.85 6.75 -12.62
CA ALA A 115 5.94 6.88 -11.47
C ALA A 115 5.35 8.30 -11.38
N VAL A 116 4.09 8.38 -10.99
CA VAL A 116 3.36 9.63 -10.70
C VAL A 116 2.67 9.46 -9.35
N GLU A 117 2.86 10.41 -8.45
CA GLU A 117 2.38 10.32 -7.08
C GLU A 117 1.87 11.66 -6.57
N ALA A 118 0.89 11.59 -5.67
CA ALA A 118 0.33 12.75 -5.02
C ALA A 118 -0.03 12.45 -3.56
N VAL A 119 0.12 13.46 -2.70
CA VAL A 119 -0.33 13.45 -1.31
C VAL A 119 -1.29 14.61 -1.12
N LEU A 120 -2.45 14.32 -0.53
CA LEU A 120 -3.43 15.32 -0.11
C LEU A 120 -3.18 15.64 1.37
N GLY A 121 -2.80 16.88 1.65
CA GLY A 121 -2.64 17.48 2.98
C GLY A 121 -3.88 18.23 3.43
#